data_AF-A0A8R7PT88-F1
#
_entry.id   AF-A0A8R7PT88-F1
#
_cell.length_a   1.000
_cell.length_b   1.000
_cell.length_c   1.000
_cell.angle_alpha   90.00
_cell.angle_beta   90.00
_cell.angle_gamma   90.00
#
_symmetry.space_group_name_H-M   'P 1'
#
loop_
_entity.id
_entity.type
_entity.pdbx_description
1 polymer ?
#
loop_
_entity_poly.entity_id
_entity_poly.type
_entity_poly.pdbx_seq_one_letter_code
_entity_poly.pdbx_strand_id
1 'polypeptide(L)'
;MSEHSLGPNGGLVYCMDYLEMNIDWLEEKLKPLIEDHYFLFDFPGQVELFSLHTNARNIINKLIKKLDLRLTAVHLVDAHLCCDPGKYVSALLLSLSTMLHLELPHINVLSKIDLIENYGNLAFNLDFYTDVQDLSYLQYHLDQDPRSAKYRKLTKELCDVIDDFSLVNFSTLDIQDKESVGNLVKLIDKSNGYIFSSIDSSAVEFSKIAAAPLDWDYYRTAAVQEKYMKDDEIVQKTSGMQ
;
A
#
# COMPACT_ATOMS: atom_id res chain seq x y z
N MET A 1 -29.54 12.11 0.29
CA MET A 1 -29.93 10.75 0.74
C MET A 1 -31.43 10.48 0.61
N SER A 2 -32.32 11.45 0.84
CA SER A 2 -33.78 11.30 0.68
C SER A 2 -34.30 11.35 -0.76
N GLU A 3 -33.59 11.98 -1.71
CA GLU A 3 -34.06 12.12 -3.11
C GLU A 3 -33.87 10.86 -3.97
N HIS A 4 -32.91 9.99 -3.64
CA HIS A 4 -32.58 8.80 -4.46
C HIS A 4 -32.77 7.46 -3.74
N SER A 5 -33.21 7.46 -2.48
CA SER A 5 -33.43 6.23 -1.68
C SER A 5 -32.21 5.29 -1.62
N LEU A 6 -30.99 5.85 -1.62
CA LEU A 6 -29.75 5.10 -1.56
C LEU A 6 -29.24 4.99 -0.13
N GLY A 7 -28.69 3.82 0.22
CA GLY A 7 -27.91 3.64 1.45
C GLY A 7 -26.53 4.33 1.38
N PRO A 8 -25.75 4.34 2.46
CA PRO A 8 -24.47 5.06 2.53
C PRO A 8 -23.48 4.73 1.39
N ASN A 9 -23.24 3.44 1.15
CA ASN A 9 -22.35 2.97 0.09
C ASN A 9 -22.91 3.29 -1.31
N GLY A 10 -24.22 3.09 -1.52
CA GLY A 10 -24.87 3.41 -2.78
C GLY A 10 -24.82 4.92 -3.11
N GLY A 11 -24.91 5.77 -2.09
CA GLY A 11 -24.71 7.21 -2.24
C GLY A 11 -23.31 7.57 -2.70
N LEU A 12 -22.27 6.91 -2.17
CA LEU A 12 -20.88 7.14 -2.57
C LEU A 12 -20.63 6.71 -4.03
N VAL A 13 -21.13 5.55 -4.44
CA VAL A 13 -21.04 5.10 -5.85
C VAL A 13 -21.74 6.10 -6.77
N TYR A 14 -22.95 6.54 -6.40
CA TYR A 14 -23.69 7.55 -7.16
C TYR A 14 -22.92 8.87 -7.27
N CYS A 15 -22.27 9.32 -6.20
CA CYS A 15 -21.43 10.53 -6.23
C CYS A 15 -20.25 10.38 -7.21
N MET A 16 -19.61 9.21 -7.26
CA MET A 16 -18.52 8.93 -8.20
C MET A 16 -19.02 8.91 -9.65
N ASP A 17 -20.16 8.27 -9.92
CA ASP A 17 -20.78 8.26 -11.25
C ASP A 17 -21.17 9.68 -11.70
N TYR A 18 -21.74 10.46 -10.78
CA TYR A 18 -22.09 11.85 -11.05
C TYR A 18 -20.86 12.71 -11.32
N LEU A 19 -19.78 12.51 -10.57
CA LEU A 19 -18.50 13.18 -10.81
C LEU A 19 -17.91 12.79 -12.18
N GLU A 20 -17.97 11.52 -12.56
CA GLU A 20 -17.47 11.06 -13.86
C GLU A 20 -18.23 11.72 -15.03
N MET A 21 -19.55 11.88 -14.89
CA MET A 21 -20.41 12.57 -15.88
C MET A 21 -20.12 14.06 -15.97
N ASN A 22 -19.71 14.69 -14.86
CA ASN A 22 -19.46 16.14 -14.77
C ASN A 22 -17.98 16.48 -14.59
N ILE A 23 -17.09 15.62 -15.10
CA ILE A 23 -15.63 15.74 -14.87
C ILE A 23 -15.04 17.05 -15.38
N ASP A 24 -15.64 17.64 -16.42
CA ASP A 24 -15.18 18.92 -16.99
C ASP A 24 -15.20 20.04 -15.93
N TRP A 25 -16.15 20.01 -14.99
CA TRP A 25 -16.17 20.93 -13.85
C TRP A 25 -14.93 20.79 -12.96
N LEU A 26 -14.51 19.55 -12.66
CA LEU A 26 -13.32 19.31 -11.85
C LEU A 26 -12.07 19.75 -12.61
N GLU A 27 -11.98 19.45 -13.90
CA GLU A 27 -10.88 19.87 -14.76
C GLU A 27 -10.70 21.39 -14.79
N GLU A 28 -11.80 22.14 -14.95
CA GLU A 28 -11.75 23.62 -14.93
C GLU A 28 -11.26 24.18 -13.60
N LYS A 29 -11.56 23.51 -12.48
CA LYS A 29 -11.08 23.90 -11.15
C LYS A 29 -9.61 23.56 -10.92
N LEU A 30 -9.14 22.45 -11.47
CA LEU A 30 -7.76 22.00 -11.29
C LEU A 30 -6.78 22.72 -12.21
N LYS A 31 -7.16 23.02 -13.47
CA LYS A 31 -6.32 23.70 -14.46
C LYS A 31 -5.49 24.89 -13.93
N PRO A 32 -6.06 25.88 -13.24
CA PRO A 32 -5.29 27.04 -12.76
C PRO A 32 -4.30 26.72 -11.64
N LEU A 33 -4.33 25.52 -11.07
CA LEU A 33 -3.50 25.11 -9.92
C LEU A 33 -2.36 24.17 -10.32
N ILE A 34 -2.31 23.68 -11.56
CA ILE A 34 -1.41 22.59 -11.99
C ILE A 34 0.08 22.93 -11.84
N GLU A 35 0.49 24.17 -12.10
CA GLU A 35 1.90 24.52 -12.20
C GLU A 35 2.62 24.56 -10.83
N ASP A 36 1.93 24.99 -9.77
CA ASP A 36 2.55 25.32 -8.48
C ASP A 36 2.07 24.45 -7.29
N HIS A 37 1.15 23.50 -7.53
CA HIS A 37 0.50 22.77 -6.43
C HIS A 37 0.59 21.25 -6.60
N TYR A 38 0.70 20.57 -5.47
CA TYR A 38 0.43 19.14 -5.36
C TYR A 38 -1.08 18.90 -5.18
N PHE A 39 -1.60 17.90 -5.88
CA PHE A 39 -2.97 17.43 -5.68
C PHE A 39 -2.97 16.16 -4.84
N LEU A 40 -3.69 16.20 -3.72
CA LEU A 40 -3.99 15.03 -2.91
C LEU A 40 -5.47 14.71 -3.08
N PHE A 41 -5.75 13.53 -3.62
CA PHE A 41 -7.12 13.02 -3.78
C PHE A 41 -7.38 12.00 -2.68
N ASP A 42 -8.30 12.33 -1.78
CA ASP A 42 -8.78 11.41 -0.76
C ASP A 42 -9.96 10.60 -1.31
N PHE A 43 -9.85 9.28 -1.25
CA PHE A 43 -10.86 8.36 -1.75
C PHE A 43 -11.77 7.88 -0.62
N PRO A 44 -12.99 7.41 -0.93
CA PRO A 44 -13.86 6.82 0.09
C PRO A 44 -13.14 5.72 0.88
N GLY A 45 -13.33 5.66 2.20
CA GLY A 45 -12.61 4.72 3.06
C GLY A 45 -12.90 3.23 2.82
N GLN A 46 -13.88 2.89 1.98
CA GLN A 46 -14.11 1.53 1.49
C GLN A 46 -13.45 1.35 0.13
N VAL A 47 -12.40 0.53 0.08
CA VAL A 47 -11.57 0.33 -1.11
C VAL A 47 -12.36 -0.27 -2.27
N GLU A 48 -13.34 -1.12 -1.98
CA GLU A 48 -14.17 -1.79 -2.98
C GLU A 48 -15.00 -0.81 -3.81
N LEU A 49 -15.35 0.35 -3.25
CA LEU A 49 -16.21 1.32 -3.91
C LEU A 49 -15.55 2.00 -5.10
N PHE A 50 -14.21 2.08 -5.10
CA PHE A 50 -13.45 2.70 -6.18
C PHE A 50 -12.56 1.71 -6.94
N SER A 51 -12.19 0.57 -6.35
CA SER A 51 -11.38 -0.43 -7.04
C SER A 51 -12.20 -1.33 -7.96
N LEU A 52 -13.44 -1.69 -7.58
CA LEU A 52 -14.29 -2.62 -8.36
C LEU A 52 -15.12 -1.92 -9.44
N HIS A 53 -15.40 -0.63 -9.26
CA HIS A 53 -16.14 0.17 -10.22
C HIS A 53 -15.20 0.90 -11.18
N THR A 54 -15.54 0.92 -12.46
CA THR A 54 -14.69 1.55 -13.49
C THR A 54 -14.66 3.08 -13.42
N ASN A 55 -15.60 3.68 -12.69
CA ASN A 55 -15.77 5.13 -12.58
C ASN A 55 -14.52 5.85 -12.04
N ALA A 56 -13.95 5.36 -10.95
CA ALA A 56 -12.70 5.90 -10.39
C ALA A 56 -11.55 5.84 -11.38
N ARG A 57 -11.33 4.67 -12.00
CA ARG A 57 -10.30 4.49 -13.04
C ARG A 57 -10.52 5.43 -14.22
N ASN A 58 -11.77 5.61 -14.66
CA ASN A 58 -12.10 6.50 -15.77
C ASN A 58 -11.83 7.97 -15.42
N ILE A 59 -12.18 8.40 -14.20
CA ILE A 59 -11.88 9.75 -13.68
C ILE A 59 -10.38 9.98 -13.68
N ILE A 60 -9.60 9.08 -13.06
CA ILE A 60 -8.14 9.13 -13.00
C ILE A 60 -7.55 9.23 -14.42
N ASN A 61 -7.98 8.36 -15.34
CA ASN A 61 -7.50 8.35 -16.71
C ASN A 61 -7.81 9.65 -17.48
N LYS A 62 -8.98 10.25 -17.24
CA LYS A 62 -9.32 11.55 -17.83
C LYS A 62 -8.42 12.66 -17.28
N LEU A 63 -8.20 12.68 -15.96
CA LEU A 63 -7.31 13.65 -15.32
C LEU A 63 -5.87 13.55 -15.87
N ILE A 64 -5.32 12.34 -15.97
CA ILE A 64 -3.99 12.11 -16.55
C ILE A 64 -3.95 12.61 -18.00
N LYS A 65 -4.89 12.20 -18.85
CA LYS A 65 -4.84 12.49 -20.29
C LYS A 65 -5.10 13.95 -20.63
N LYS A 66 -6.00 14.63 -19.92
CA LYS A 66 -6.40 15.99 -20.25
C LYS A 66 -5.62 17.07 -19.51
N LEU A 67 -5.14 16.77 -18.30
CA LEU A 67 -4.42 17.71 -17.46
C LEU A 67 -2.92 17.38 -17.35
N ASP A 68 -2.46 16.32 -18.03
CA ASP A 68 -1.08 15.82 -17.99
C ASP A 68 -0.57 15.58 -16.56
N LEU A 69 -1.48 15.14 -15.67
CA LEU A 69 -1.13 14.86 -14.27
C LEU A 69 -0.35 13.56 -14.16
N ARG A 70 0.68 13.58 -13.33
CA ARG A 70 1.48 12.41 -12.96
C ARG A 70 1.00 11.94 -11.59
N LEU A 71 0.22 10.86 -11.58
CA LEU A 71 -0.44 10.37 -10.38
C LEU A 71 0.22 9.07 -9.89
N THR A 72 0.34 8.94 -8.57
CA THR A 72 0.70 7.71 -7.87
C THR A 72 -0.39 7.43 -6.85
N ALA A 73 -0.84 6.19 -6.78
CA ALA A 73 -1.79 5.77 -5.78
C ALA A 73 -1.04 5.24 -4.54
N VAL A 74 -1.43 5.75 -3.37
CA VAL A 74 -0.86 5.39 -2.07
C VAL A 74 -1.91 4.61 -1.30
N HIS A 75 -1.67 3.32 -1.11
CA HIS A 75 -2.61 2.41 -0.46
C HIS A 75 -2.18 2.15 0.97
N LEU A 76 -2.90 2.75 1.92
CA LEU A 76 -2.64 2.59 3.34
C LEU A 76 -3.29 1.32 3.87
N VAL A 77 -2.47 0.43 4.42
CA VAL A 77 -2.86 -0.80 5.09
C VAL A 77 -2.51 -0.67 6.57
N ASP A 78 -3.43 -1.04 7.47
CA ASP A 78 -3.17 -0.97 8.91
C ASP A 78 -2.19 -2.08 9.32
N ALA A 79 -1.08 -1.73 9.98
CA ALA A 79 -0.08 -2.69 10.42
C ALA A 79 -0.64 -3.76 11.38
N HIS A 80 -1.76 -3.49 12.06
CA HIS A 80 -2.46 -4.49 12.87
C HIS A 80 -2.84 -5.75 12.09
N LEU A 81 -3.05 -5.66 10.77
CA LEU A 81 -3.41 -6.81 9.96
C LEU A 81 -2.28 -7.84 9.87
N CYS A 82 -1.02 -7.45 10.09
CA CYS A 82 0.14 -8.35 10.13
C CYS A 82 0.14 -9.30 11.34
N CYS A 83 -0.61 -8.97 12.41
CA CYS A 83 -0.67 -9.77 13.62
C CYS A 83 -1.49 -11.06 13.47
N ASP A 84 -2.33 -11.16 12.44
CA ASP A 84 -3.12 -12.35 12.14
C ASP A 84 -2.86 -12.82 10.71
N PRO A 85 -2.40 -14.06 10.49
CA PRO A 85 -2.07 -14.56 9.15
C PRO A 85 -3.23 -14.45 8.14
N GLY A 86 -4.47 -14.66 8.57
CA GLY A 86 -5.64 -14.64 7.69
C GLY A 86 -6.01 -13.22 7.28
N LYS A 87 -5.94 -12.27 8.22
CA LYS A 87 -6.09 -10.84 7.94
C LYS A 87 -4.98 -10.34 7.02
N TYR A 88 -3.74 -10.76 7.25
CA TYR A 88 -2.60 -10.38 6.42
C TYR A 88 -2.75 -10.87 4.98
N VAL A 89 -3.07 -12.15 4.75
CA VAL A 89 -3.35 -12.68 3.41
C VAL A 89 -4.51 -11.92 2.73
N SER A 90 -5.55 -11.56 3.49
CA SER A 90 -6.65 -10.76 2.96
C SER A 90 -6.19 -9.35 2.53
N ALA A 91 -5.29 -8.73 3.29
CA ALA A 91 -4.71 -7.43 2.96
C ALA A 91 -3.81 -7.50 1.70
N LEU A 92 -3.06 -8.60 1.52
CA LEU A 92 -2.26 -8.85 0.33
C LEU A 92 -3.14 -8.97 -0.92
N LEU A 93 -4.21 -9.76 -0.85
CA LEU A 93 -5.16 -9.91 -1.96
C LEU A 93 -5.84 -8.60 -2.32
N LEU A 94 -6.25 -7.81 -1.31
CA LEU A 94 -6.85 -6.50 -1.53
C LEU A 94 -5.86 -5.53 -2.19
N SER A 95 -4.61 -5.54 -1.73
CA SER A 95 -3.54 -4.70 -2.29
C SER A 95 -3.26 -5.08 -3.75
N LEU A 96 -3.10 -6.37 -4.04
CA LEU A 96 -2.90 -6.87 -5.40
C LEU A 96 -4.08 -6.52 -6.30
N SER A 97 -5.31 -6.75 -5.83
CA SER A 97 -6.52 -6.40 -6.59
C SER A 97 -6.57 -4.90 -6.91
N THR A 98 -6.28 -4.05 -5.93
CA THR A 98 -6.30 -2.59 -6.11
C THR A 98 -5.23 -2.13 -7.10
N MET A 99 -4.02 -2.71 -7.04
CA MET A 99 -2.94 -2.46 -8.00
C MET A 99 -3.37 -2.77 -9.43
N LEU A 100 -4.00 -3.92 -9.64
CA LEU A 100 -4.44 -4.36 -10.98
C LEU A 100 -5.57 -3.49 -11.53
N HIS A 101 -6.50 -3.03 -10.69
CA HIS A 101 -7.67 -2.28 -11.15
C HIS A 101 -7.41 -0.78 -11.34
N LEU A 102 -6.52 -0.17 -10.55
CA LEU A 102 -6.24 1.27 -10.68
C LEU A 102 -5.29 1.60 -11.82
N GLU A 103 -4.44 0.65 -12.25
CA GLU A 103 -3.48 0.83 -13.37
C GLU A 103 -2.55 2.05 -13.18
N LEU A 104 -2.27 2.43 -11.93
CA LEU A 104 -1.35 3.51 -11.57
C LEU A 104 -0.05 2.96 -10.97
N PRO A 105 1.06 3.74 -11.01
CA PRO A 105 2.15 3.54 -10.07
C PRO A 105 1.58 3.47 -8.65
N HIS A 106 1.84 2.37 -7.94
CA HIS A 106 1.18 2.06 -6.69
C HIS A 106 2.22 1.84 -5.59
N ILE A 107 1.99 2.46 -4.44
CA ILE A 107 2.81 2.27 -3.24
C ILE A 107 1.87 1.75 -2.16
N ASN A 108 2.07 0.51 -1.71
CA ASN A 108 1.39 0.04 -0.52
C ASN A 108 2.18 0.45 0.72
N VAL A 109 1.49 0.86 1.78
CA VAL A 109 2.09 1.40 2.99
C VAL A 109 1.48 0.73 4.21
N LEU A 110 2.31 0.10 5.04
CA LEU A 110 1.92 -0.30 6.39
C LEU A 110 1.91 0.93 7.30
N SER A 111 0.71 1.43 7.55
CA SER A 111 0.44 2.56 8.43
C SER A 111 0.33 2.15 9.90
N LYS A 112 0.46 3.13 10.80
CA LYS A 112 0.36 2.95 12.25
C LYS A 112 1.38 1.95 12.81
N ILE A 113 2.58 1.93 12.23
CA ILE A 113 3.62 1.01 12.65
C ILE A 113 4.08 1.28 14.09
N ASP A 114 3.92 2.52 14.57
CA ASP A 114 4.13 2.93 15.95
C ASP A 114 3.26 2.17 16.96
N LEU A 115 2.12 1.63 16.51
CA LEU A 115 1.21 0.86 17.37
C LEU A 115 1.50 -0.65 17.39
N ILE A 116 2.48 -1.12 16.61
CA ILE A 116 2.74 -2.55 16.46
C ILE A 116 3.14 -3.22 17.78
N GLU A 117 3.86 -2.49 18.65
CA GLU A 117 4.19 -2.92 20.02
C GLU A 117 2.94 -3.24 20.86
N ASN A 118 1.85 -2.51 20.63
CA ASN A 118 0.61 -2.67 21.38
C ASN A 118 -0.24 -3.83 20.87
N TYR A 119 0.04 -4.35 19.67
CA TYR A 119 -0.71 -5.45 19.05
C TYR A 119 -0.17 -6.83 19.45
N GLY A 120 1.00 -6.88 20.10
CA GLY A 120 1.68 -8.10 20.52
C GLY A 120 2.85 -8.46 19.60
N ASN A 121 3.53 -9.55 19.92
CA ASN A 121 4.69 -9.98 19.14
C ASN A 121 4.23 -10.50 17.77
N LEU A 122 4.75 -9.89 16.71
CA LEU A 122 4.63 -10.46 15.37
C LEU A 122 5.32 -11.83 15.33
N ALA A 123 4.84 -12.71 14.44
CA ALA A 123 5.47 -14.01 14.24
C ALA A 123 6.87 -13.90 13.62
N PHE A 124 7.17 -12.75 12.99
CA PHE A 124 8.40 -12.48 12.26
C PHE A 124 8.83 -11.02 12.36
N ASN A 125 10.06 -10.78 11.90
CA ASN A 125 10.58 -9.44 11.65
C ASN A 125 9.76 -8.73 10.58
N LEU A 126 9.78 -7.41 10.61
CA LEU A 126 9.01 -6.54 9.73
C LEU A 126 9.35 -6.77 8.25
N ASP A 127 10.61 -7.11 7.94
CA ASP A 127 11.10 -7.47 6.59
C ASP A 127 10.22 -8.52 5.92
N PHE A 128 9.80 -9.55 6.67
CA PHE A 128 8.94 -10.62 6.16
C PHE A 128 7.62 -10.07 5.63
N TYR A 129 7.03 -9.10 6.34
CA TYR A 129 5.75 -8.50 5.98
C TYR A 129 5.90 -7.41 4.91
N THR A 130 6.98 -6.64 4.92
CA THR A 130 7.17 -5.60 3.91
C THR A 130 7.60 -6.15 2.56
N ASP A 131 8.41 -7.19 2.53
CA ASP A 131 8.85 -7.85 1.30
C ASP A 131 7.96 -9.01 0.88
N VAL A 132 6.94 -9.35 1.68
CA VAL A 132 6.02 -10.45 1.41
C VAL A 132 6.81 -11.74 1.16
N GLN A 133 7.71 -12.06 2.09
CA GLN A 133 8.58 -13.23 1.97
C GLN A 133 7.80 -14.52 2.31
N ASP A 134 8.12 -15.60 1.59
CA ASP A 134 7.68 -16.99 1.83
C ASP A 134 6.31 -17.14 2.54
N LEU A 135 5.23 -16.94 1.78
CA LEU A 135 3.86 -17.10 2.29
C LEU A 135 3.51 -18.53 2.71
N SER A 136 4.33 -19.53 2.34
CA SER A 136 4.09 -20.93 2.70
C SER A 136 4.09 -21.15 4.22
N TYR A 137 4.83 -20.33 4.96
CA TYR A 137 4.85 -20.41 6.42
C TYR A 137 3.54 -19.90 7.05
N LEU A 138 2.94 -18.85 6.50
CA LEU A 138 1.63 -18.38 6.97
C LEU A 138 0.55 -19.45 6.80
N GLN A 139 0.68 -20.29 5.77
CA GLN A 139 -0.19 -21.45 5.57
C GLN A 139 -0.09 -22.44 6.74
N TYR A 140 1.13 -22.70 7.26
CA TYR A 140 1.33 -23.59 8.40
C TYR A 140 0.58 -23.11 9.67
N HIS A 141 0.61 -21.80 9.94
CA HIS A 141 -0.11 -21.22 11.08
C HIS A 141 -1.62 -21.22 10.89
N LEU A 142 -2.09 -20.94 9.67
CA LEU A 142 -3.51 -21.03 9.33
C LEU A 142 -4.06 -22.46 9.46
N ASP A 143 -3.23 -23.47 9.23
CA ASP A 143 -3.63 -24.87 9.37
C ASP A 143 -3.84 -25.32 10.82
N GLN A 144 -3.33 -24.58 11.81
CA GLN A 144 -3.51 -24.90 13.22
C GLN A 144 -4.91 -24.55 13.74
N ASP A 145 -5.62 -23.65 13.06
CA ASP A 145 -7.01 -23.32 13.37
C ASP A 145 -7.97 -24.32 12.67
N PRO A 146 -8.79 -25.09 13.42
CA PRO A 146 -9.74 -26.05 12.86
C PRO A 146 -10.71 -25.47 11.83
N ARG A 147 -11.07 -24.18 11.92
CA ARG A 147 -11.93 -23.53 10.91
C ARG A 147 -11.18 -23.28 9.60
N SER A 148 -9.92 -22.88 9.70
CA SER A 148 -9.06 -22.52 8.58
C SER A 148 -8.47 -23.74 7.88
N ALA A 149 -8.27 -24.84 8.61
CA ALA A 149 -7.80 -26.13 8.07
C ALA A 149 -8.69 -26.68 6.92
N LYS A 150 -10.01 -26.42 6.95
CA LYS A 150 -10.92 -26.79 5.85
C LYS A 150 -10.59 -26.05 4.54
N TYR A 151 -10.04 -24.84 4.63
CA TYR A 151 -9.75 -23.97 3.50
C TYR A 151 -8.27 -23.98 3.10
N ARG A 152 -7.45 -24.85 3.69
CA ARG A 152 -6.00 -24.97 3.43
C ARG A 152 -5.65 -24.90 1.94
N LYS A 153 -6.34 -25.69 1.12
CA LYS A 153 -6.08 -25.72 -0.33
C LYS A 153 -6.35 -24.37 -0.97
N LEU A 154 -7.45 -23.70 -0.62
CA LEU A 154 -7.78 -22.38 -1.13
C LEU A 154 -6.74 -21.34 -0.71
N THR A 155 -6.39 -21.30 0.58
CA THR A 155 -5.37 -20.39 1.12
C THR A 155 -4.05 -20.57 0.40
N LYS A 156 -3.65 -21.81 0.13
CA LYS A 156 -2.44 -22.10 -0.63
C LYS A 156 -2.48 -21.47 -2.03
N GLU A 157 -3.52 -21.77 -2.82
CA GLU A 157 -3.62 -21.24 -4.19
C GLU A 157 -3.68 -19.69 -4.18
N LEU A 158 -4.27 -19.08 -3.14
CA LEU A 158 -4.27 -17.62 -3.00
C LEU A 158 -2.87 -17.05 -2.71
N CYS A 159 -2.08 -17.72 -1.87
CA CYS A 159 -0.69 -17.35 -1.62
C CYS A 159 0.16 -17.52 -2.88
N ASP A 160 0.00 -18.65 -3.57
CA ASP A 160 0.72 -18.94 -4.81
C ASP A 160 0.43 -17.84 -5.87
N VAL A 161 -0.82 -17.35 -5.96
CA VAL A 161 -1.16 -16.21 -6.84
C VAL A 161 -0.43 -14.93 -6.42
N ILE A 162 -0.36 -14.62 -5.12
CA ILE A 162 0.34 -13.41 -4.66
C ILE A 162 1.84 -13.49 -4.99
N ASP A 163 2.44 -14.65 -4.72
CA ASP A 163 3.86 -14.92 -5.00
C ASP A 163 4.15 -14.87 -6.50
N ASP A 164 3.30 -15.49 -7.33
CA ASP A 164 3.46 -15.51 -8.80
C ASP A 164 3.42 -14.11 -9.42
N PHE A 165 2.58 -13.21 -8.91
CA PHE A 165 2.55 -11.83 -9.38
C PHE A 165 3.79 -11.04 -8.89
N SER A 166 4.29 -11.32 -7.67
CA SER A 166 5.46 -10.64 -7.09
C SER A 166 5.40 -9.10 -7.16
N LEU A 167 4.18 -8.53 -7.18
CA LEU A 167 3.96 -7.08 -7.29
C LEU A 167 3.83 -6.39 -5.93
N VAL A 168 3.37 -7.13 -4.91
CA VAL A 168 3.02 -6.55 -3.62
C VAL A 168 4.27 -6.44 -2.75
N ASN A 169 4.61 -5.22 -2.39
CA ASN A 169 5.52 -4.89 -1.30
C ASN A 169 4.93 -3.73 -0.51
N PHE A 170 5.47 -3.49 0.68
CA PHE A 170 5.06 -2.39 1.54
C PHE A 170 6.25 -1.51 1.95
N SER A 171 5.97 -0.22 2.04
CA SER A 171 6.75 0.73 2.83
C SER A 171 6.12 0.91 4.20
N THR A 172 6.89 1.31 5.20
CA THR A 172 6.35 1.57 6.54
C THR A 172 6.06 3.05 6.73
N LEU A 173 5.03 3.38 7.50
CA LEU A 173 4.72 4.74 7.90
C LEU A 173 4.44 4.84 9.39
N ASP A 174 5.31 5.59 10.06
CA ASP A 174 5.08 6.15 11.38
C ASP A 174 4.76 7.65 11.22
N ILE A 175 3.51 8.03 11.49
CA ILE A 175 3.06 9.42 11.32
C ILE A 175 3.65 10.36 12.37
N GLN A 176 4.11 9.83 13.51
CA GLN A 176 4.77 10.62 14.56
C GLN A 176 6.23 10.93 14.22
N ASP A 177 6.81 10.18 13.28
CA ASP A 177 8.19 10.34 12.84
C ASP A 177 8.30 11.12 11.51
N LYS A 178 8.88 12.32 11.60
CA LYS A 178 9.09 13.19 10.43
C LYS A 178 10.00 12.57 9.39
N GLU A 179 10.97 11.74 9.79
CA GLU A 179 11.88 11.08 8.86
C GLU A 179 11.15 9.97 8.09
N SER A 180 10.30 9.19 8.77
CA SER A 180 9.44 8.19 8.14
C SER A 180 8.52 8.83 7.09
N VAL A 181 7.83 9.92 7.45
CA VAL A 181 6.99 10.67 6.52
C VAL A 181 7.81 11.21 5.34
N GLY A 182 8.98 11.80 5.60
CA GLY A 182 9.86 12.33 4.56
C GLY A 182 10.37 11.26 3.59
N ASN A 183 10.66 10.06 4.08
CA ASN A 183 11.09 8.94 3.24
C ASN A 183 9.95 8.41 2.37
N LEU A 184 8.73 8.35 2.90
CA LEU A 184 7.55 7.99 2.10
C LEU A 184 7.26 9.04 1.01
N VAL A 185 7.34 10.33 1.33
CA VAL A 185 7.16 11.41 0.32
C VAL A 185 8.18 11.28 -0.81
N LYS A 186 9.47 11.05 -0.49
CA LYS A 186 10.51 10.81 -1.51
C LYS A 186 10.18 9.62 -2.41
N LEU A 187 9.61 8.54 -1.85
CA LEU A 187 9.20 7.38 -2.62
C LEU A 187 8.02 7.71 -3.56
N ILE A 188 7.03 8.46 -3.06
CA ILE A 188 5.87 8.92 -3.85
C ILE A 188 6.35 9.80 -5.00
N ASP A 189 7.22 10.77 -4.73
CA ASP A 189 7.83 11.63 -5.76
C ASP A 189 8.63 10.82 -6.77
N LYS A 190 9.41 9.83 -6.33
CA LYS A 190 10.11 8.93 -7.27
C LYS A 190 9.14 8.12 -8.12
N SER A 191 8.02 7.67 -7.55
CA SER A 191 7.01 6.85 -8.23
C SER A 191 6.20 7.64 -9.26
N ASN A 192 5.78 8.86 -8.95
CA ASN A 192 5.14 9.75 -9.93
C ASN A 192 6.19 10.28 -10.93
N GLY A 193 7.48 10.14 -10.58
CA GLY A 193 8.69 10.48 -11.32
C GLY A 193 9.02 11.97 -11.32
N TYR A 194 8.57 12.68 -10.28
CA TYR A 194 9.10 13.96 -9.89
C TYR A 194 10.58 13.78 -9.51
N ILE A 195 11.44 14.43 -10.28
CA ILE A 195 12.87 14.47 -10.03
C ILE A 195 13.15 15.88 -9.56
N PHE A 196 13.74 16.02 -8.36
CA PHE A 196 14.30 17.29 -7.90
C PHE A 196 15.47 17.66 -8.81
N SER A 197 15.20 18.22 -10.00
CA SER A 197 16.26 18.78 -10.84
C SER A 197 16.56 20.17 -10.31
N SER A 198 17.62 20.28 -9.50
CA SER A 198 18.48 21.45 -9.68
C SER A 198 18.83 21.52 -11.17
N ILE A 199 18.68 22.68 -11.77
CA ILE A 199 18.67 22.96 -13.22
C ILE A 199 19.93 22.46 -13.98
N ASP A 200 20.95 21.91 -13.28
CA ASP A 200 22.19 21.34 -13.81
C ASP A 200 22.43 19.86 -13.42
N SER A 201 21.41 18.99 -13.42
CA SER A 201 21.62 17.58 -13.06
C SER A 201 22.24 16.76 -14.21
N SER A 202 23.51 16.36 -14.01
CA SER A 202 24.25 15.50 -14.94
C SER A 202 23.65 14.08 -15.04
N ALA A 203 23.91 13.35 -16.14
CA ALA A 203 23.48 11.95 -16.33
C ALA A 203 23.89 11.00 -15.18
N VAL A 204 24.87 11.41 -14.37
CA VAL A 204 25.33 10.69 -13.18
C VAL A 204 24.33 10.83 -12.01
N GLU A 205 23.67 11.97 -11.84
CA GLU A 205 22.63 12.14 -10.81
C GLU A 205 21.37 11.35 -11.16
N PHE A 206 20.95 11.37 -12.42
CA PHE A 206 19.89 10.49 -12.92
C PHE A 206 20.21 9.02 -12.64
N SER A 207 21.46 8.60 -12.87
CA SER A 207 21.91 7.23 -12.62
C SER A 207 21.95 6.87 -11.12
N LYS A 208 22.27 7.82 -10.23
CA LYS A 208 22.23 7.63 -8.77
C LYS A 208 20.81 7.53 -8.21
N ILE A 209 19.86 8.25 -8.80
CA ILE A 209 18.43 8.19 -8.43
C ILE A 209 17.78 6.90 -8.96
N ALA A 210 18.18 6.47 -10.16
CA ALA A 210 17.72 5.23 -10.80
C ALA A 210 18.33 3.96 -10.16
N ALA A 211 19.56 4.04 -9.64
CA ALA A 211 20.14 2.97 -8.85
C ALA A 211 19.28 2.71 -7.59
N ALA A 212 19.02 1.44 -7.27
CA ALA A 212 18.43 1.07 -5.99
C ALA A 212 19.33 1.61 -4.86
N PRO A 213 18.84 2.46 -3.94
CA PRO A 213 19.69 2.99 -2.88
C PRO A 213 19.97 1.86 -1.86
N LEU A 214 21.24 1.60 -1.58
CA LEU A 214 21.68 0.67 -0.54
C LEU A 214 21.20 1.07 0.87
N ASP A 215 20.89 2.35 1.09
CA ASP A 215 20.35 2.88 2.36
C ASP A 215 18.84 2.65 2.53
N TRP A 216 18.11 2.31 1.46
CA TRP A 216 16.64 2.31 1.49
C TRP A 216 16.08 1.19 2.36
N ASP A 217 16.72 0.01 2.34
CA ASP A 217 16.28 -1.12 3.17
C ASP A 217 16.49 -0.86 4.67
N TYR A 218 17.57 -0.16 5.06
CA TYR A 218 17.78 0.17 6.47
C TYR A 218 16.66 1.08 7.01
N TYR A 219 16.30 2.15 6.31
CA TYR A 219 15.24 3.06 6.75
C TYR A 219 13.82 2.51 6.53
N ARG A 220 13.66 1.56 5.59
CA ARG A 220 12.36 0.94 5.30
C ARG A 220 11.92 0.01 6.41
N THR A 221 12.84 -0.76 6.98
CA THR A 221 12.46 -1.79 7.94
C THR A 221 13.40 -1.91 9.13
N ALA A 222 14.71 -1.92 8.94
CA ALA A 222 15.66 -2.16 10.05
C ALA A 222 15.56 -1.08 11.14
N ALA A 223 15.49 0.20 10.78
CA ALA A 223 15.34 1.30 11.72
C ALA A 223 13.99 1.24 12.46
N VAL A 224 12.93 0.80 11.79
CA VAL A 224 11.58 0.67 12.37
C VAL A 224 11.51 -0.54 13.30
N GLN A 225 12.13 -1.64 12.90
CA GLN A 225 12.31 -2.85 13.71
C GLN A 225 13.08 -2.52 15.00
N GLU A 226 14.26 -1.88 14.90
CA GLU A 226 15.06 -1.47 16.06
C GLU A 226 14.29 -0.55 17.02
N LYS A 227 13.43 0.31 16.47
CA LYS A 227 12.68 1.33 17.22
C LYS A 227 11.44 0.77 17.91
N TYR A 228 10.74 -0.16 17.28
CA TYR A 228 9.40 -0.62 17.70
C TYR A 228 9.26 -2.14 17.91
N MET A 229 10.33 -2.90 17.73
CA MET A 229 10.31 -4.34 17.95
C MET A 229 11.53 -4.68 18.79
N LYS A 230 11.31 -4.94 20.09
CA LYS A 230 12.39 -5.39 20.97
C LYS A 230 12.91 -6.74 20.47
N ASP A 231 14.24 -6.86 20.41
CA ASP A 231 14.94 -8.13 20.19
C ASP A 231 14.70 -9.07 21.38
N ASP A 232 13.52 -9.69 21.45
CA ASP A 232 13.34 -10.86 22.29
C ASP A 232 13.80 -12.08 21.47
N GLU A 233 14.90 -12.66 21.93
CA GLU A 233 15.55 -13.89 21.48
C GLU A 233 14.69 -14.72 20.51
N ILE A 234 15.16 -14.83 19.26
CA ILE A 234 14.84 -15.92 18.35
C ILE A 234 14.70 -17.19 19.19
N VAL A 235 13.50 -17.76 19.24
CA VAL A 235 13.21 -19.03 19.90
C VAL A 235 13.91 -20.15 19.11
N GLN A 236 15.23 -20.21 19.24
CA GLN A 236 16.08 -21.36 19.01
C GLN A 236 16.62 -21.81 20.36
N LYS A 237 15.75 -22.30 21.24
CA LYS A 237 16.18 -23.23 22.29
C LYS A 237 15.22 -24.41 22.38
N THR A 238 15.83 -25.58 22.12
CA THR A 238 15.46 -26.93 22.58
C THR A 238 14.27 -27.64 21.93
N SER A 239 14.50 -28.14 20.72
CA SER A 239 14.01 -29.48 20.33
C SER A 239 15.11 -30.25 19.57
N GLY A 240 16.25 -30.41 20.25
CA GLY A 240 17.32 -31.32 19.86
C GLY A 240 18.18 -31.62 21.08
N MET A 241 18.28 -32.91 21.43
CA MET A 241 18.99 -33.53 22.57
C MET A 241 18.21 -33.62 23.90
N GLN A 242 17.27 -34.57 23.97
CA GLN A 242 17.45 -35.84 24.69
C GLN A 242 16.39 -36.85 24.24
#